data_AF-A0A7Y3HF59-F1
#
_entry.id   AF-A0A7Y3HF59-F1
#
_cell.length_a   1.000
_cell.length_b   1.000
_cell.length_c   1.000
_cell.angle_alpha   90.00
_cell.angle_beta   90.00
_cell.angle_gamma   90.00
#
_symmetry.space_group_name_H-M   'P 1'
#
loop_
_entity.id
_entity.type
_entity.pdbx_description
1 polymer ?
#
loop_
_entity_poly.entity_id
_entity_poly.type
_entity_poly.pdbx_seq_one_letter_code
_entity_poly.pdbx_strand_id
1 'polypeptide(L)'
;MTRFQSIRLTALVVALVATACSSESGDSSSTIAPVSTTTSSAASATTTTTVPGVAMPVFADDDEMVAVDPDVTIGMLENGLTYYIRRNTRPGTRAQLRLAVAAGSALEDDDQRGVAHYLEHMMFNGTESFPANELVRVLERFGSEFGPDINAYTSLDQTVYELEVPTDTDGILETAIDVLFEWSNRATIDPVEVDAERGVMLEEWRLRSQSFFGRYFDEVSDVLLAGSSYEGHDPLADEDELAVTSVETLQRFYRDWYRPDLMAVVAVGDFDVDEVEQLIRTRFEALEPPSTIRPRPELAAGSFSEPGFVVLTDPESPNAFVELNYPLPALDQRTIGSARQELALVLAFDMIVTRLDEDSRRGDTSFFNPSFAANPFVDGQRTPGLAAS
;
A
#
# COMPACT_ATOMS: atom_id res chain seq x y z
N MET A 1 -1.95 40.17 -26.93
CA MET A 1 -2.75 39.67 -25.79
C MET A 1 -2.91 38.17 -26.01
N THR A 2 -1.79 37.47 -25.85
CA THR A 2 -1.45 36.52 -24.75
C THR A 2 -1.93 35.11 -25.06
N ARG A 3 -1.11 34.44 -25.89
CA ARG A 3 -1.02 32.98 -26.04
C ARG A 3 -0.20 32.45 -24.85
N PHE A 4 -0.69 31.44 -24.14
CA PHE A 4 0.14 30.60 -23.29
C PHE A 4 0.22 29.21 -23.92
N GLN A 5 1.45 28.78 -24.16
CA GLN A 5 1.81 27.47 -24.71
C GLN A 5 1.73 26.43 -23.59
N SER A 6 1.07 25.32 -23.88
CA SER A 6 1.01 24.09 -23.10
C SER A 6 2.39 23.41 -23.06
N ILE A 7 2.94 23.23 -21.86
CA ILE A 7 4.10 22.38 -21.59
C ILE A 7 3.62 20.93 -21.62
N ARG A 8 4.20 20.14 -22.52
CA ARG A 8 4.12 18.68 -22.53
C ARG A 8 5.11 18.16 -21.49
N LEU A 9 4.65 17.40 -20.49
CA LEU A 9 5.54 16.62 -19.63
C LEU A 9 5.65 15.23 -20.25
N THR A 10 6.81 14.96 -20.84
CA THR A 10 7.15 13.68 -21.44
C THR A 10 7.58 12.71 -20.34
N ALA A 11 7.04 11.49 -20.41
CA ALA A 11 7.42 10.34 -19.59
C ALA A 11 8.95 10.11 -19.60
N LEU A 12 9.49 9.80 -18.42
CA LEU A 12 10.90 9.51 -18.22
C LEU A 12 11.20 8.07 -18.67
N VAL A 13 11.74 7.95 -19.88
CA VAL A 13 12.38 6.74 -20.41
C VAL A 13 13.79 6.62 -19.81
N VAL A 14 14.09 5.45 -19.24
CA VAL A 14 15.42 5.04 -18.78
C VAL A 14 16.41 5.10 -19.94
N ALA A 15 17.46 5.93 -19.82
CA ALA A 15 18.57 5.98 -20.77
C ALA A 15 19.88 5.63 -20.06
N LEU A 16 20.37 4.42 -20.31
CA LEU A 16 21.71 3.95 -20.00
C LEU A 16 22.71 4.73 -20.86
N VAL A 17 23.65 5.47 -20.26
CA VAL A 17 24.80 6.04 -20.98
C VAL A 17 26.08 5.47 -20.39
N ALA A 18 26.63 4.49 -21.10
CA ALA A 18 28.03 4.13 -21.00
C ALA A 18 28.85 5.14 -21.81
N THR A 19 29.83 5.77 -21.17
CA THR A 19 30.88 6.51 -21.90
C THR A 19 32.24 6.03 -21.42
N ALA A 20 32.87 5.22 -22.25
CA ALA A 20 34.31 5.02 -22.25
C ALA A 20 34.97 6.18 -23.01
N CYS A 21 36.02 6.78 -22.44
CA CYS A 21 37.12 7.38 -23.19
C CYS A 21 38.35 7.59 -22.30
N SER A 22 39.31 6.68 -22.47
CA SER A 22 40.75 6.86 -22.64
C SER A 22 41.50 8.03 -21.97
N SER A 23 42.38 7.62 -21.04
CA SER A 23 43.75 8.09 -20.78
C SER A 23 44.26 9.39 -21.41
N GLU A 24 44.73 10.31 -20.55
CA GLU A 24 46.07 10.88 -20.69
C GLU A 24 46.65 11.25 -19.31
N SER A 25 47.95 11.00 -19.20
CA SER A 25 48.79 10.99 -18.02
C SER A 25 49.15 12.39 -17.49
N GLY A 26 49.05 12.58 -16.17
CA GLY A 26 49.58 13.74 -15.46
C GLY A 26 50.11 13.32 -14.09
N ASP A 27 51.41 13.05 -14.05
CA ASP A 27 52.18 12.66 -12.87
C ASP A 27 52.28 13.84 -11.88
N SER A 28 51.79 13.68 -10.65
CA SER A 28 52.23 14.51 -9.52
C SER A 28 52.10 13.76 -8.20
N SER A 29 53.26 13.27 -7.76
CA SER A 29 53.55 12.77 -6.42
C SER A 29 53.18 13.81 -5.36
N SER A 30 52.30 13.46 -4.43
CA SER A 30 52.27 14.08 -3.10
C SER A 30 52.12 12.99 -2.04
N THR A 31 53.20 12.80 -1.30
CA THR A 31 53.32 11.91 -0.15
C THR A 31 52.49 12.48 1.02
N ILE A 32 51.40 11.81 1.37
CA ILE A 32 50.66 12.10 2.61
C ILE A 32 51.30 11.27 3.73
N ALA A 33 51.85 11.96 4.73
CA ALA A 33 52.43 11.38 5.93
C ALA A 33 51.36 10.72 6.82
N PRO A 34 51.70 9.68 7.61
CA PRO A 34 50.74 9.01 8.47
C PRO A 34 50.31 9.94 9.62
N VAL A 35 49.01 10.20 9.72
CA VAL A 35 48.41 10.88 10.87
C VAL A 35 48.48 9.93 12.07
N SER A 36 49.12 10.41 13.13
CA SER A 36 49.22 9.71 14.41
C SER A 36 47.84 9.67 15.08
N THR A 37 47.32 8.48 15.31
CA THR A 37 46.13 8.23 16.12
C THR A 37 46.44 8.53 17.58
N THR A 38 45.94 9.67 18.06
CA THR A 38 45.89 9.95 19.50
C THR A 38 44.55 9.46 20.00
N THR A 39 44.56 8.36 20.76
CA THR A 39 43.38 7.79 21.40
C THR A 39 42.91 8.74 22.50
N SER A 40 41.88 9.54 22.23
CA SER A 40 41.17 10.29 23.27
C SER A 40 40.11 9.37 23.87
N SER A 41 40.38 8.87 25.08
CA SER A 41 39.38 8.23 25.93
C SER A 41 38.43 9.32 26.44
N ALA A 42 37.37 9.58 25.69
CA ALA A 42 36.22 10.31 26.21
C ALA A 42 35.40 9.33 27.05
N ALA A 43 35.42 9.49 28.36
CA ALA A 43 34.51 8.80 29.25
C ALA A 43 33.07 9.23 28.89
N SER A 44 32.30 8.35 28.25
CA SER A 44 30.87 8.53 28.09
C SER A 44 30.23 8.52 29.46
N ALA A 45 29.88 9.70 29.97
CA ALA A 45 28.97 9.82 31.09
C ALA A 45 27.59 9.35 30.61
N THR A 46 27.25 8.09 30.94
CA THR A 46 25.89 7.57 30.76
C THR A 46 24.98 8.31 31.74
N THR A 47 24.47 9.46 31.31
CA THR A 47 23.43 10.16 32.04
C THR A 47 22.16 9.35 31.82
N THR A 48 21.76 8.54 32.80
CA THR A 48 20.46 7.88 32.79
C THR A 48 19.40 8.96 32.99
N THR A 49 19.02 9.62 31.91
CA THR A 49 17.85 10.49 31.91
C THR A 49 16.64 9.59 32.12
N THR A 50 16.08 9.60 33.32
CA THR A 50 14.76 9.01 33.57
C THR A 50 13.78 9.75 32.68
N VAL A 51 13.32 9.12 31.60
CA VAL A 51 12.18 9.61 30.84
C VAL A 51 11.03 9.70 31.85
N PRO A 52 10.45 10.89 32.09
CA PRO A 52 9.28 11.03 32.95
C PRO A 52 8.22 10.03 32.48
N GLY A 53 7.45 9.42 33.38
CA GLY A 53 6.36 8.54 32.97
C GLY A 53 5.43 9.28 32.02
N VAL A 54 5.56 9.02 30.71
CA VAL A 54 4.74 9.62 29.68
C VAL A 54 3.43 8.84 29.69
N ALA A 55 2.45 9.35 30.44
CA ALA A 55 1.08 8.98 30.16
C ALA A 55 0.70 9.67 28.85
N MET A 56 0.31 8.90 27.84
CA MET A 56 -0.34 9.47 26.66
C MET A 56 -1.51 10.33 27.14
N PRO A 57 -1.72 11.53 26.58
CA PRO A 57 -2.89 12.32 26.92
C PRO A 57 -4.13 11.47 26.68
N VAL A 58 -4.87 11.19 27.76
CA VAL A 58 -6.17 10.53 27.68
C VAL A 58 -7.16 11.59 27.28
N PHE A 59 -7.51 11.60 25.99
CA PHE A 59 -8.66 12.36 25.53
C PHE A 59 -9.91 11.67 26.07
N ALA A 60 -10.94 12.45 26.41
CA ALA A 60 -12.22 11.84 26.74
C ALA A 60 -12.66 11.04 25.51
N ASP A 61 -12.88 9.74 25.71
CA ASP A 61 -13.42 8.90 24.66
C ASP A 61 -14.88 9.30 24.48
N ASP A 62 -15.09 10.08 23.43
CA ASP A 62 -16.39 10.50 22.99
C ASP A 62 -16.80 9.50 21.92
N ASP A 63 -17.59 8.51 22.34
CA ASP A 63 -18.16 7.46 21.48
C ASP A 63 -19.16 8.03 20.46
N GLU A 64 -19.36 9.36 20.41
CA GLU A 64 -20.10 10.02 19.33
C GLU A 64 -19.47 9.65 17.99
N MET A 65 -20.27 9.06 17.11
CA MET A 65 -19.83 8.68 15.77
C MET A 65 -19.60 9.93 14.92
N VAL A 66 -18.52 9.94 14.15
CA VAL A 66 -18.31 10.92 13.10
C VAL A 66 -19.45 10.80 12.09
N ALA A 67 -20.13 11.91 11.83
CA ALA A 67 -21.19 11.94 10.84
C ALA A 67 -20.61 11.62 9.46
N VAL A 68 -21.20 10.60 8.81
CA VAL A 68 -20.91 10.29 7.41
C VAL A 68 -21.37 11.46 6.52
N ASP A 69 -20.61 11.76 5.47
CA ASP A 69 -20.99 12.73 4.45
C ASP A 69 -22.38 12.35 3.88
N PRO A 70 -23.42 13.20 4.01
CA PRO A 70 -24.77 12.88 3.55
C PRO A 70 -24.87 12.69 2.03
N ASP A 71 -23.86 13.12 1.26
CA ASP A 71 -23.79 12.90 -0.19
C ASP A 71 -23.28 11.48 -0.55
N VAL A 72 -22.90 10.67 0.44
CA VAL A 72 -22.51 9.27 0.25
C VAL A 72 -23.72 8.37 0.46
N THR A 73 -24.10 7.65 -0.59
CA THR A 73 -25.07 6.55 -0.50
C THR A 73 -24.33 5.30 -0.07
N ILE A 74 -24.70 4.77 1.10
CA ILE A 74 -24.13 3.54 1.67
C ILE A 74 -25.25 2.50 1.74
N GLY A 75 -24.97 1.30 1.26
CA GLY A 75 -25.88 0.19 1.42
C GLY A 75 -25.18 -1.16 1.50
N MET A 76 -25.99 -2.17 1.72
CA MET A 76 -25.58 -3.57 1.80
C MET A 76 -26.65 -4.42 1.09
N LEU A 77 -26.20 -5.30 0.20
CA LEU A 77 -27.04 -6.26 -0.51
C LEU A 77 -27.42 -7.42 0.41
N GLU A 78 -28.42 -8.23 0.05
CA GLU A 78 -28.86 -9.35 0.88
C GLU A 78 -27.77 -10.42 1.08
N ASN A 79 -26.84 -10.52 0.12
CA ASN A 79 -25.69 -11.44 0.19
C ASN A 79 -24.50 -10.91 1.02
N GLY A 80 -24.60 -9.70 1.58
CA GLY A 80 -23.58 -9.11 2.45
C GLY A 80 -22.61 -8.16 1.77
N LEU A 81 -22.61 -8.04 0.44
CA LEU A 81 -21.78 -7.07 -0.26
C LEU A 81 -22.19 -5.65 0.10
N THR A 82 -21.22 -4.83 0.48
CA THR A 82 -21.44 -3.42 0.78
C THR A 82 -21.13 -2.55 -0.43
N TYR A 83 -21.74 -1.37 -0.51
CA TYR A 83 -21.39 -0.41 -1.54
C TYR A 83 -21.42 1.02 -1.02
N TYR A 84 -20.59 1.85 -1.62
CA TYR A 84 -20.40 3.26 -1.29
C TYR A 84 -20.41 4.06 -2.58
N ILE A 85 -21.42 4.91 -2.77
CA ILE A 85 -21.59 5.68 -4.00
C ILE A 85 -21.61 7.16 -3.66
N ARG A 86 -20.76 7.96 -4.31
CA ARG A 86 -20.71 9.41 -4.11
C ARG A 86 -20.60 10.14 -5.44
N ARG A 87 -21.55 11.04 -5.72
CA ARG A 87 -21.44 11.91 -6.89
C ARG A 87 -20.28 12.90 -6.72
N ASN A 88 -19.44 13.02 -7.74
CA ASN A 88 -18.39 14.04 -7.83
C ASN A 88 -18.24 14.55 -9.27
N THR A 89 -18.58 15.82 -9.50
CA THR A 89 -18.53 16.43 -10.84
C THR A 89 -17.17 17.07 -11.17
N ARG A 90 -16.11 16.80 -10.40
CA ARG A 90 -14.75 17.32 -10.61
C ARG A 90 -13.75 16.15 -10.67
N PRO A 91 -13.01 15.96 -11.79
CA PRO A 91 -12.86 16.83 -12.96
C PRO A 91 -14.05 16.88 -13.94
N GLY A 92 -15.10 16.08 -13.72
CA GLY A 92 -16.26 15.93 -14.62
C GLY A 92 -16.03 14.81 -15.63
N THR A 93 -17.12 14.23 -16.16
CA THR A 93 -17.10 13.15 -17.18
C THR A 93 -16.21 11.94 -16.86
N ARG A 94 -15.96 11.68 -15.58
CA ARG A 94 -15.05 10.64 -15.07
C ARG A 94 -15.67 9.96 -13.86
N ALA A 95 -15.37 8.68 -13.68
CA ALA A 95 -15.68 7.92 -12.49
C ALA A 95 -14.48 7.06 -12.08
N GLN A 96 -14.27 6.96 -10.77
CA GLN A 96 -13.39 6.00 -10.14
C GLN A 96 -14.25 4.93 -9.49
N LEU A 97 -14.02 3.70 -9.90
CA LEU A 97 -14.68 2.52 -9.38
C LEU A 97 -13.66 1.64 -8.69
N ARG A 98 -14.05 1.01 -7.58
CA ARG A 98 -13.22 0.06 -6.88
C ARG A 98 -14.00 -1.18 -6.48
N LEU A 99 -13.35 -2.33 -6.58
CA LEU A 99 -13.73 -3.53 -5.85
C LEU A 99 -12.69 -3.73 -4.75
N ALA A 100 -13.10 -3.57 -3.50
CA ALA A 100 -12.26 -3.89 -2.34
C ALA A 100 -12.64 -5.27 -1.79
N VAL A 101 -11.65 -6.12 -1.59
CA VAL A 101 -11.79 -7.45 -0.99
C VAL A 101 -11.02 -7.44 0.33
N ALA A 102 -11.71 -7.64 1.45
CA ALA A 102 -11.14 -7.65 2.81
C ALA A 102 -10.34 -8.94 3.12
N ALA A 103 -9.49 -9.31 2.17
CA ALA A 103 -8.57 -10.43 2.20
C ALA A 103 -7.27 -10.05 1.49
N GLY A 104 -6.18 -9.97 2.25
CA GLY A 104 -4.82 -9.81 1.76
C GLY A 104 -3.96 -11.03 2.08
N SER A 105 -2.64 -10.87 2.03
CA SER A 105 -1.70 -11.98 2.25
C SER A 105 -1.73 -12.53 3.69
N ALA A 106 -2.21 -11.77 4.68
CA ALA A 106 -2.36 -12.25 6.06
C ALA A 106 -3.40 -13.39 6.22
N LEU A 107 -4.20 -13.65 5.19
CA LEU A 107 -5.17 -14.75 5.15
C LEU A 107 -4.67 -15.98 4.38
N GLU A 108 -3.42 -15.97 3.93
CA GLU A 108 -2.77 -17.09 3.27
C GLU A 108 -2.50 -18.23 4.26
N ASP A 109 -2.68 -19.47 3.82
CA ASP A 109 -2.13 -20.63 4.52
C ASP A 109 -0.60 -20.73 4.29
N ASP A 110 0.08 -21.60 5.05
CA ASP A 110 1.54 -21.78 4.94
C ASP A 110 1.99 -22.23 3.53
N ASP A 111 1.12 -22.87 2.76
CA ASP A 111 1.36 -23.25 1.35
C ASP A 111 0.83 -22.21 0.34
N GLN A 112 0.47 -21.00 0.79
CA GLN A 112 -0.13 -19.95 -0.02
C GLN A 112 0.64 -18.62 0.00
N ARG A 113 1.92 -18.62 0.36
CA ARG A 113 2.72 -17.39 0.47
C ARG A 113 2.78 -16.67 -0.89
N GLY A 114 2.31 -15.42 -0.92
CA GLY A 114 2.25 -14.58 -2.14
C GLY A 114 1.08 -14.85 -3.07
N VAL A 115 0.17 -15.76 -2.69
CA VAL A 115 -0.98 -16.15 -3.52
C VAL A 115 -2.00 -15.04 -3.66
N ALA A 116 -2.18 -14.19 -2.64
CA ALA A 116 -3.11 -13.07 -2.71
C ALA A 116 -2.70 -12.07 -3.81
N HIS A 117 -1.41 -11.72 -3.86
CA HIS A 117 -0.85 -10.81 -4.85
C HIS A 117 -0.80 -11.45 -6.25
N TYR A 118 -0.42 -12.73 -6.33
CA TYR A 118 -0.45 -13.45 -7.60
C TYR A 118 -1.90 -13.52 -8.15
N LEU A 119 -2.88 -13.81 -7.29
CA LEU A 119 -4.28 -13.85 -7.68
C LEU A 119 -4.78 -12.47 -8.16
N GLU A 120 -4.28 -11.38 -7.59
CA GLU A 120 -4.55 -10.03 -8.08
C GLU A 120 -4.11 -9.86 -9.54
N HIS A 121 -2.90 -10.27 -9.90
CA HIS A 121 -2.45 -10.27 -11.30
C HIS A 121 -3.35 -11.14 -12.19
N MET A 122 -3.76 -12.32 -11.69
CA MET A 122 -4.61 -13.23 -12.45
C MET A 122 -5.98 -12.66 -12.82
N MET A 123 -6.47 -11.64 -12.10
CA MET A 123 -7.71 -10.94 -12.47
C MET A 123 -7.62 -10.18 -13.80
N PHE A 124 -6.41 -9.83 -14.24
CA PHE A 124 -6.17 -9.18 -15.52
C PHE A 124 -5.91 -10.17 -16.65
N ASN A 125 -5.65 -11.43 -16.31
CA ASN A 125 -5.27 -12.50 -17.23
C ASN A 125 -6.42 -13.44 -17.60
N GLY A 126 -7.66 -13.12 -17.21
CA GLY A 126 -8.83 -13.79 -17.76
C GLY A 126 -9.99 -13.97 -16.78
N THR A 127 -11.18 -13.69 -17.28
CA THR A 127 -12.47 -13.96 -16.63
C THR A 127 -13.41 -14.65 -17.61
N GLU A 128 -14.58 -15.11 -17.15
CA GLU A 128 -15.54 -15.82 -18.01
C GLU A 128 -15.99 -14.97 -19.20
N SER A 129 -16.26 -13.68 -18.98
CA SER A 129 -16.68 -12.75 -20.04
C SER A 129 -15.52 -12.06 -20.77
N PHE A 130 -14.34 -11.96 -20.14
CA PHE A 130 -13.16 -11.33 -20.71
C PHE A 130 -11.96 -12.30 -20.67
N PRO A 131 -11.87 -13.24 -21.61
CA PRO A 131 -10.81 -14.25 -21.63
C PRO A 131 -9.43 -13.65 -21.94
N ALA A 132 -8.39 -14.16 -21.27
CA ALA A 132 -7.00 -13.73 -21.45
C ALA A 132 -6.88 -12.19 -21.35
N ASN A 133 -6.09 -11.58 -22.23
CA ASN A 133 -5.86 -10.13 -22.29
C ASN A 133 -7.02 -9.33 -22.90
N GLU A 134 -8.22 -9.92 -23.08
CA GLU A 134 -9.37 -9.18 -23.60
C GLU A 134 -9.79 -8.06 -22.64
N LEU A 135 -9.69 -8.28 -21.32
CA LEU A 135 -10.04 -7.27 -20.34
C LEU A 135 -9.18 -6.01 -20.50
N VAL A 136 -7.87 -6.17 -20.60
CA VAL A 136 -6.93 -5.05 -20.83
C VAL A 136 -7.31 -4.31 -22.11
N ARG A 137 -7.61 -5.03 -23.20
CA ARG A 137 -8.04 -4.40 -24.47
C ARG A 137 -9.39 -3.70 -24.37
N VAL A 138 -10.31 -4.17 -23.53
CA VAL A 138 -11.60 -3.51 -23.27
C VAL A 138 -11.34 -2.19 -22.57
N LEU A 139 -10.52 -2.20 -21.53
CA LEU A 139 -10.19 -1.01 -20.76
C LEU A 139 -9.38 0.01 -21.58
N GLU A 140 -8.42 -0.45 -22.40
CA GLU A 140 -7.69 0.41 -23.36
C GLU A 140 -8.63 1.13 -24.35
N ARG A 141 -9.72 0.50 -24.77
CA ARG A 141 -10.72 1.14 -25.65
C ARG A 141 -11.49 2.25 -24.97
N PHE A 142 -11.55 2.27 -23.64
CA PHE A 142 -12.15 3.36 -22.87
C PHE A 142 -11.22 4.58 -22.75
N GLY A 143 -10.01 4.47 -23.31
CA GLY A 143 -8.96 5.48 -23.17
C GLY A 143 -8.23 5.38 -21.84
N SER A 144 -8.36 4.23 -21.15
CA SER A 144 -7.66 3.91 -19.92
C SER A 144 -6.33 3.23 -20.24
N GLU A 145 -5.23 3.69 -19.66
CA GLU A 145 -3.91 3.04 -19.75
C GLU A 145 -3.64 2.19 -18.49
N PHE A 146 -3.04 1.01 -18.67
CA PHE A 146 -2.59 0.18 -17.54
C PHE A 146 -1.50 0.91 -16.74
N GLY A 147 -1.69 1.03 -15.42
CA GLY A 147 -0.92 1.89 -14.53
C GLY A 147 -1.65 3.19 -14.17
N PRO A 148 -1.75 4.18 -15.10
CA PRO A 148 -2.41 5.46 -14.79
C PRO A 148 -3.91 5.36 -14.48
N ASP A 149 -4.64 4.51 -15.19
CA ASP A 149 -6.12 4.46 -15.14
C ASP A 149 -6.67 3.09 -14.69
N ILE A 150 -5.84 2.05 -14.74
CA ILE A 150 -6.14 0.69 -14.27
C ILE A 150 -5.05 0.31 -13.30
N ASN A 151 -5.43 0.03 -12.07
CA ASN A 151 -4.50 -0.37 -11.05
C ASN A 151 -5.13 -1.40 -10.13
N ALA A 152 -4.28 -2.13 -9.43
CA ALA A 152 -4.69 -2.92 -8.29
C ALA A 152 -3.53 -2.95 -7.31
N TYR A 153 -3.84 -3.26 -6.06
CA TYR A 153 -2.81 -3.55 -5.09
C TYR A 153 -3.28 -4.60 -4.12
N THR A 154 -2.30 -5.36 -3.63
CA THR A 154 -2.46 -6.29 -2.53
C THR A 154 -1.61 -5.85 -1.36
N SER A 155 -2.24 -5.84 -0.18
CA SER A 155 -1.62 -5.56 1.10
C SER A 155 -1.76 -6.77 2.01
N LEU A 156 -1.28 -6.65 3.24
CA LEU A 156 -1.50 -7.65 4.28
C LEU A 156 -2.99 -7.87 4.58
N ASP A 157 -3.80 -6.80 4.59
CA ASP A 157 -5.20 -6.84 5.04
C ASP A 157 -6.22 -7.03 3.91
N GLN A 158 -5.90 -6.57 2.70
CA GLN A 158 -6.86 -6.47 1.59
C GLN A 158 -6.21 -6.48 0.21
N THR A 159 -7.04 -6.79 -0.80
CA THR A 159 -6.77 -6.58 -2.22
C THR A 159 -7.81 -5.62 -2.78
N VAL A 160 -7.37 -4.59 -3.52
CA VAL A 160 -8.25 -3.58 -4.10
C VAL A 160 -7.96 -3.43 -5.59
N TYR A 161 -9.01 -3.53 -6.40
CA TYR A 161 -8.96 -3.27 -7.84
C TYR A 161 -9.56 -1.90 -8.13
N GLU A 162 -8.91 -1.13 -9.00
CA GLU A 162 -9.23 0.26 -9.31
C GLU A 162 -9.42 0.47 -10.81
N LEU A 163 -10.52 1.12 -11.18
CA LEU A 163 -10.83 1.50 -12.54
C LEU A 163 -11.20 2.98 -12.62
N GLU A 164 -10.48 3.73 -13.45
CA GLU A 164 -10.91 5.06 -13.89
C GLU A 164 -11.49 4.99 -15.30
N VAL A 165 -12.73 5.45 -15.46
CA VAL A 165 -13.46 5.40 -16.73
C VAL A 165 -14.19 6.71 -17.05
N PRO A 166 -14.35 7.05 -18.34
CA PRO A 166 -15.23 8.14 -18.75
C PRO A 166 -16.70 7.83 -18.46
N THR A 167 -17.48 8.86 -18.11
CA THR A 167 -18.94 8.75 -17.89
C THR A 167 -19.78 9.42 -18.97
N ASP A 168 -19.13 10.03 -19.98
CA ASP A 168 -19.78 10.74 -21.10
C ASP A 168 -19.95 9.88 -22.37
N THR A 169 -19.58 8.61 -22.28
CA THR A 169 -19.70 7.64 -23.37
C THR A 169 -20.61 6.49 -22.96
N ASP A 170 -21.73 6.34 -23.67
CA ASP A 170 -22.74 5.32 -23.40
C ASP A 170 -22.14 3.91 -23.29
N GLY A 171 -22.50 3.16 -22.23
CA GLY A 171 -22.13 1.77 -22.04
C GLY A 171 -20.78 1.53 -21.34
N ILE A 172 -19.92 2.55 -21.21
CA ILE A 172 -18.61 2.37 -20.57
C ILE A 172 -18.76 2.14 -19.07
N LEU A 173 -19.58 2.93 -18.38
CA LEU A 173 -19.81 2.81 -16.94
C LEU A 173 -20.41 1.44 -16.59
N GLU A 174 -21.37 0.97 -17.38
CA GLU A 174 -21.99 -0.34 -17.25
C GLU A 174 -20.96 -1.46 -17.45
N THR A 175 -20.11 -1.34 -18.49
CA THR A 175 -19.07 -2.33 -18.74
C THR A 175 -18.03 -2.34 -17.62
N ALA A 176 -17.68 -1.18 -17.06
CA ALA A 176 -16.72 -1.09 -15.95
C ALA A 176 -17.27 -1.76 -14.67
N ILE A 177 -18.57 -1.62 -14.39
CA ILE A 177 -19.24 -2.36 -13.31
C ILE A 177 -19.27 -3.87 -13.61
N ASP A 178 -19.46 -4.26 -14.88
CA ASP A 178 -19.36 -5.66 -15.30
C ASP A 178 -17.96 -6.23 -15.09
N VAL A 179 -16.90 -5.44 -15.31
CA VAL A 179 -15.53 -5.84 -14.99
C VAL A 179 -15.35 -6.09 -13.49
N LEU A 180 -15.83 -5.18 -12.63
CA LEU A 180 -15.78 -5.41 -11.18
C LEU A 180 -16.54 -6.69 -10.78
N PHE A 181 -17.67 -6.95 -11.43
CA PHE A 181 -18.44 -8.17 -11.20
C PHE A 181 -17.65 -9.42 -11.61
N GLU A 182 -16.99 -9.42 -12.76
CA GLU A 182 -16.18 -10.54 -13.22
C GLU A 182 -14.99 -10.82 -12.28
N TRP A 183 -14.31 -9.79 -11.77
CA TRP A 183 -13.27 -9.96 -10.74
C TRP A 183 -13.80 -10.57 -9.45
N SER A 184 -15.04 -10.24 -9.08
CA SER A 184 -15.63 -10.70 -7.82
C SER A 184 -15.83 -12.22 -7.73
N ASN A 185 -16.20 -12.90 -8.83
CA ASN A 185 -16.41 -14.36 -8.78
C ASN A 185 -16.21 -15.16 -10.08
N ARG A 186 -15.72 -14.55 -11.17
CA ARG A 186 -15.59 -15.16 -12.50
C ARG A 186 -14.16 -15.29 -13.02
N ALA A 187 -13.15 -15.17 -12.16
CA ALA A 187 -11.76 -15.41 -12.57
C ALA A 187 -11.58 -16.86 -13.05
N THR A 188 -10.98 -17.04 -14.24
CA THR A 188 -10.81 -18.38 -14.82
C THR A 188 -9.58 -19.10 -14.26
N ILE A 189 -8.55 -18.35 -13.86
CA ILE A 189 -7.27 -18.86 -13.33
C ILE A 189 -6.73 -19.96 -14.25
N ASP A 190 -6.53 -19.60 -15.54
CA ASP A 190 -6.06 -20.52 -16.57
C ASP A 190 -4.61 -20.95 -16.29
N PRO A 191 -4.30 -22.27 -16.26
CA PRO A 191 -2.93 -22.75 -16.04
C PRO A 191 -1.88 -22.15 -16.97
N VAL A 192 -2.23 -21.87 -18.23
CA VAL A 192 -1.29 -21.28 -19.20
C VAL A 192 -0.94 -19.85 -18.81
N GLU A 193 -1.93 -19.08 -18.36
CA GLU A 193 -1.74 -17.70 -17.95
C GLU A 193 -1.05 -17.61 -16.58
N VAL A 194 -1.36 -18.52 -15.65
CA VAL A 194 -0.60 -18.66 -14.40
C VAL A 194 0.88 -18.89 -14.72
N ASP A 195 1.19 -19.81 -15.63
CA ASP A 195 2.58 -20.08 -15.98
C ASP A 195 3.29 -18.90 -16.67
N ALA A 196 2.56 -18.13 -17.48
CA ALA A 196 3.08 -16.92 -18.11
C ALA A 196 3.35 -15.81 -17.08
N GLU A 197 2.45 -15.62 -16.12
CA GLU A 197 2.52 -14.56 -15.12
C GLU A 197 3.64 -14.79 -14.10
N ARG A 198 4.07 -16.04 -13.88
CA ARG A 198 5.16 -16.36 -12.95
C ARG A 198 6.44 -15.57 -13.24
N GLY A 199 6.76 -15.37 -14.52
CA GLY A 199 7.93 -14.60 -14.92
C GLY A 199 7.81 -13.11 -14.59
N VAL A 200 6.58 -12.57 -14.63
CA VAL A 200 6.29 -11.18 -14.25
C VAL A 200 6.46 -11.02 -12.74
N MET A 201 5.85 -11.91 -11.96
CA MET A 201 5.97 -11.93 -10.49
C MET A 201 7.43 -11.98 -10.02
N LEU A 202 8.24 -12.85 -10.63
CA LEU A 202 9.66 -12.98 -10.29
C LEU A 202 10.47 -11.71 -10.63
N GLU A 203 10.18 -11.07 -11.76
CA GLU A 203 10.86 -9.82 -12.13
C GLU A 203 10.42 -8.67 -11.22
N GLU A 204 9.15 -8.63 -10.82
CA GLU A 204 8.65 -7.66 -9.85
C GLU A 204 9.32 -7.82 -8.48
N TRP A 205 9.36 -9.04 -7.93
CA TRP A 205 10.10 -9.34 -6.71
C TRP A 205 11.57 -8.89 -6.83
N ARG A 206 12.22 -9.22 -7.95
CA ARG A 206 13.61 -8.82 -8.20
C ARG A 206 13.77 -7.30 -8.22
N LEU A 207 12.83 -6.55 -8.77
CA LEU A 207 12.92 -5.09 -8.86
C LEU A 207 12.56 -4.41 -7.54
N ARG A 208 11.59 -4.94 -6.80
CA ARG A 208 11.05 -4.34 -5.57
C ARG A 208 11.89 -4.74 -4.35
N SER A 209 11.95 -6.03 -4.04
CA SER A 209 12.62 -6.55 -2.83
C SER A 209 14.14 -6.44 -2.89
N GLN A 210 14.76 -6.54 -4.09
CA GLN A 210 16.22 -6.36 -4.22
C GLN A 210 16.66 -4.90 -4.37
N SER A 211 15.74 -3.93 -4.22
CA SER A 211 16.14 -2.53 -4.07
C SER A 211 16.55 -2.24 -2.62
N PHE A 212 17.32 -1.17 -2.39
CA PHE A 212 17.60 -0.70 -1.03
C PHE A 212 16.31 -0.49 -0.21
N PHE A 213 15.29 0.13 -0.81
CA PHE A 213 14.02 0.40 -0.12
C PHE A 213 13.22 -0.88 0.15
N GLY A 214 13.30 -1.89 -0.73
CA GLY A 214 12.71 -3.21 -0.51
C GLY A 214 13.32 -3.88 0.71
N ARG A 215 14.64 -4.10 0.70
CA ARG A 215 15.36 -4.70 1.84
C ARG A 215 15.16 -3.92 3.15
N TYR A 216 15.11 -2.59 3.08
CA TYR A 216 14.77 -1.75 4.22
C TYR A 216 13.36 -2.03 4.75
N PHE A 217 12.38 -2.07 3.85
CA PHE A 217 10.98 -2.32 4.19
C PHE A 217 10.80 -3.71 4.80
N ASP A 218 11.41 -4.74 4.22
CA ASP A 218 11.36 -6.13 4.68
C ASP A 218 11.85 -6.21 6.14
N GLU A 219 13.07 -5.72 6.40
CA GLU A 219 13.67 -5.73 7.74
C GLU A 219 12.86 -4.93 8.78
N VAL A 220 12.30 -3.77 8.39
CA VAL A 220 11.47 -2.97 9.31
C VAL A 220 10.13 -3.68 9.58
N SER A 221 9.53 -4.28 8.56
CA SER A 221 8.27 -5.01 8.67
C SER A 221 8.42 -6.26 9.54
N ASP A 222 9.51 -7.02 9.38
CA ASP A 222 9.82 -8.20 10.19
C ASP A 222 9.91 -7.83 11.67
N VAL A 223 10.58 -6.73 11.99
CA VAL A 223 10.66 -6.24 13.37
C VAL A 223 9.30 -5.78 13.90
N LEU A 224 8.52 -5.05 13.09
CA LEU A 224 7.25 -4.47 13.52
C LEU A 224 6.10 -5.46 13.62
N LEU A 225 6.17 -6.55 12.85
CA LEU A 225 5.12 -7.58 12.73
C LEU A 225 5.48 -8.90 13.41
N ALA A 226 6.69 -9.04 13.97
CA ALA A 226 7.09 -10.24 14.71
C ALA A 226 6.09 -10.64 15.80
N GLY A 227 5.74 -11.94 15.84
CA GLY A 227 4.81 -12.54 16.77
C GLY A 227 3.34 -12.17 16.57
N SER A 228 3.01 -11.49 15.46
CA SER A 228 1.65 -11.09 15.11
C SER A 228 1.01 -12.04 14.09
N SER A 229 -0.27 -11.84 13.77
CA SER A 229 -0.95 -12.59 12.69
C SER A 229 -0.35 -12.31 11.30
N TYR A 230 0.50 -11.31 11.16
CA TYR A 230 1.04 -10.82 9.90
C TYR A 230 2.50 -11.26 9.65
N GLU A 231 3.12 -11.94 10.62
CA GLU A 231 4.51 -12.37 10.51
C GLU A 231 4.70 -13.33 9.33
N GLY A 232 5.66 -13.01 8.44
CA GLY A 232 5.99 -13.82 7.27
C GLY A 232 4.94 -13.80 6.14
N HIS A 233 3.96 -12.88 6.19
CA HIS A 233 2.92 -12.76 5.15
C HIS A 233 3.22 -11.63 4.15
N ASP A 234 4.48 -11.39 3.78
CA ASP A 234 4.79 -10.39 2.75
C ASP A 234 4.01 -10.70 1.45
N PRO A 235 3.16 -9.79 0.95
CA PRO A 235 2.43 -9.99 -0.30
C PRO A 235 3.32 -10.36 -1.51
N LEU A 236 4.57 -9.90 -1.56
CA LEU A 236 5.46 -10.20 -2.68
C LEU A 236 5.94 -11.65 -2.69
N ALA A 237 5.99 -12.29 -1.51
CA ALA A 237 6.65 -13.58 -1.28
C ALA A 237 8.12 -13.61 -1.74
N ASP A 238 8.79 -14.75 -1.55
CA ASP A 238 10.13 -14.97 -2.09
C ASP A 238 10.13 -15.77 -3.42
N GLU A 239 11.31 -15.88 -4.04
CA GLU A 239 11.50 -16.60 -5.30
C GLU A 239 11.08 -18.07 -5.21
N ASP A 240 11.34 -18.74 -4.08
CA ASP A 240 11.06 -20.17 -3.88
C ASP A 240 9.54 -20.41 -3.75
N GLU A 241 8.84 -19.51 -3.05
CA GLU A 241 7.38 -19.52 -2.87
C GLU A 241 6.63 -19.27 -4.19
N LEU A 242 7.06 -18.26 -4.94
CA LEU A 242 6.49 -17.95 -6.27
C LEU A 242 6.74 -19.09 -7.27
N ALA A 243 7.88 -19.76 -7.18
CA ALA A 243 8.23 -20.87 -8.07
C ALA A 243 7.30 -22.09 -7.93
N VAL A 244 6.74 -22.31 -6.73
CA VAL A 244 5.90 -23.50 -6.43
C VAL A 244 4.41 -23.22 -6.39
N THR A 245 3.99 -21.95 -6.53
CA THR A 245 2.57 -21.57 -6.54
C THR A 245 1.79 -22.30 -7.64
N SER A 246 0.75 -23.04 -7.23
CA SER A 246 -0.08 -23.86 -8.11
C SER A 246 -1.43 -23.23 -8.42
N VAL A 247 -2.03 -23.61 -9.55
CA VAL A 247 -3.38 -23.19 -9.96
C VAL A 247 -4.42 -23.53 -8.89
N GLU A 248 -4.32 -24.70 -8.27
CA GLU A 248 -5.24 -25.15 -7.22
C GLU A 248 -5.16 -24.27 -5.98
N THR A 249 -3.97 -23.75 -5.69
CA THR A 249 -3.69 -22.90 -4.53
C THR A 249 -4.32 -21.51 -4.73
N LEU A 250 -4.18 -20.94 -5.92
CA LEU A 250 -4.86 -19.71 -6.35
C LEU A 250 -6.39 -19.88 -6.31
N GLN A 251 -6.91 -20.95 -6.90
CA GLN A 251 -8.34 -21.25 -6.91
C GLN A 251 -8.92 -21.45 -5.51
N ARG A 252 -8.15 -22.06 -4.60
CA ARG A 252 -8.55 -22.20 -3.19
C ARG A 252 -8.65 -20.85 -2.51
N PHE A 253 -7.63 -20.01 -2.63
CA PHE A 253 -7.65 -18.67 -2.04
C PHE A 253 -8.83 -17.85 -2.60
N TYR A 254 -9.02 -17.86 -3.92
CA TYR A 254 -10.14 -17.19 -4.58
C TYR A 254 -11.49 -17.64 -4.01
N ARG A 255 -11.76 -18.94 -3.98
CA ARG A 255 -13.02 -19.49 -3.47
C ARG A 255 -13.25 -19.18 -1.98
N ASP A 256 -12.19 -19.22 -1.17
CA ASP A 256 -12.30 -19.08 0.28
C ASP A 256 -12.58 -17.62 0.68
N TRP A 257 -11.99 -16.66 -0.06
CA TRP A 257 -11.95 -15.25 0.35
C TRP A 257 -12.68 -14.27 -0.58
N TYR A 258 -12.85 -14.58 -1.87
CA TYR A 258 -13.59 -13.72 -2.80
C TYR A 258 -15.09 -14.03 -2.71
N ARG A 259 -15.69 -13.51 -1.64
CA ARG A 259 -17.10 -13.69 -1.33
C ARG A 259 -17.78 -12.36 -0.97
N PRO A 260 -19.09 -12.21 -1.25
CA PRO A 260 -19.79 -10.94 -1.08
C PRO A 260 -19.66 -10.30 0.31
N ASP A 261 -19.70 -11.07 1.40
CA ASP A 261 -19.58 -10.57 2.78
C ASP A 261 -18.22 -9.94 3.12
N LEU A 262 -17.20 -10.18 2.28
CA LEU A 262 -15.86 -9.57 2.40
C LEU A 262 -15.61 -8.53 1.31
N MET A 263 -16.64 -8.12 0.55
CA MET A 263 -16.49 -7.22 -0.58
C MET A 263 -17.19 -5.87 -0.38
N ALA A 264 -16.57 -4.84 -0.93
CA ALA A 264 -17.18 -3.54 -1.11
C ALA A 264 -16.99 -3.03 -2.54
N VAL A 265 -18.07 -2.51 -3.13
CA VAL A 265 -17.99 -1.73 -4.38
C VAL A 265 -18.03 -0.24 -4.04
N VAL A 266 -16.99 0.49 -4.43
CA VAL A 266 -16.92 1.95 -4.26
C VAL A 266 -17.05 2.62 -5.62
N ALA A 267 -17.94 3.59 -5.75
CA ALA A 267 -18.13 4.35 -6.99
C ALA A 267 -18.14 5.85 -6.69
N VAL A 268 -17.22 6.60 -7.27
CA VAL A 268 -17.13 8.06 -7.12
C VAL A 268 -16.96 8.72 -8.48
N GLY A 269 -17.88 9.58 -8.89
CA GLY A 269 -17.80 10.17 -10.22
C GLY A 269 -18.97 11.03 -10.65
N ASP A 270 -18.90 11.50 -11.89
CA ASP A 270 -19.96 12.33 -12.49
C ASP A 270 -20.99 11.44 -13.20
N PHE A 271 -21.90 10.87 -12.40
CA PHE A 271 -22.98 10.00 -12.83
C PHE A 271 -24.24 10.24 -11.97
N ASP A 272 -25.35 9.62 -12.37
CA ASP A 272 -26.52 9.51 -11.51
C ASP A 272 -26.34 8.40 -10.46
N VAL A 273 -26.59 8.71 -9.20
CA VAL A 273 -26.33 7.80 -8.07
C VAL A 273 -27.31 6.64 -8.07
N ASP A 274 -28.58 6.89 -8.41
CA ASP A 274 -29.64 5.87 -8.40
C ASP A 274 -29.40 4.87 -9.54
N GLU A 275 -28.94 5.35 -10.71
CA GLU A 275 -28.56 4.48 -11.83
C GLU A 275 -27.40 3.55 -11.47
N VAL A 276 -26.34 4.08 -10.84
CA VAL A 276 -25.18 3.27 -10.41
C VAL A 276 -25.58 2.28 -9.30
N GLU A 277 -26.40 2.69 -8.33
CA GLU A 277 -26.91 1.78 -7.31
C GLU A 277 -27.70 0.64 -7.94
N GLN A 278 -28.56 0.94 -8.91
CA GLN A 278 -29.33 -0.08 -9.60
C GLN A 278 -28.45 -1.04 -10.42
N LEU A 279 -27.38 -0.55 -11.05
CA LEU A 279 -26.41 -1.39 -11.76
C LEU A 279 -25.70 -2.34 -10.79
N ILE A 280 -25.20 -1.82 -9.67
CA ILE A 280 -24.55 -2.63 -8.62
C ILE A 280 -25.51 -3.71 -8.12
N ARG A 281 -26.74 -3.35 -7.74
CA ARG A 281 -27.75 -4.32 -7.31
C ARG A 281 -28.01 -5.38 -8.38
N THR A 282 -28.22 -4.96 -9.63
CA THR A 282 -28.54 -5.89 -10.73
C THR A 282 -27.44 -6.91 -10.98
N ARG A 283 -26.17 -6.51 -10.85
CA ARG A 283 -25.03 -7.42 -11.09
C ARG A 283 -24.69 -8.24 -9.86
N PHE A 284 -24.59 -7.62 -8.70
CA PHE A 284 -23.99 -8.25 -7.52
C PHE A 284 -25.00 -8.97 -6.62
N GLU A 285 -26.31 -8.68 -6.66
CA GLU A 285 -27.29 -9.30 -5.74
C GLU A 285 -27.39 -10.81 -5.94
N ALA A 286 -27.20 -11.29 -7.18
CA ALA A 286 -27.26 -12.72 -7.52
C ALA A 286 -25.97 -13.48 -7.20
N LEU A 287 -24.94 -12.83 -6.64
CA LEU A 287 -23.73 -13.52 -6.21
C LEU A 287 -24.07 -14.45 -5.04
N GLU A 288 -23.91 -15.75 -5.28
CA GLU A 288 -24.09 -16.76 -4.24
C GLU A 288 -22.81 -16.87 -3.40
N PRO A 289 -22.90 -16.80 -2.06
CA PRO A 289 -21.76 -17.11 -1.22
C PRO A 289 -21.34 -18.58 -1.39
N PRO A 290 -20.06 -18.93 -1.14
CA PRO A 290 -19.62 -20.30 -1.24
C PRO A 290 -20.43 -21.21 -0.29
N SER A 291 -20.76 -22.41 -0.77
CA SER A 291 -21.57 -23.39 0.00
C SER A 291 -21.00 -23.75 1.37
N THR A 292 -19.68 -23.61 1.54
CA THR A 292 -18.99 -23.73 2.82
C THR A 292 -18.18 -22.45 3.04
N ILE A 293 -18.59 -21.64 4.01
CA ILE A 293 -17.91 -20.39 4.35
C ILE A 293 -16.73 -20.72 5.27
N ARG A 294 -15.51 -20.37 4.83
CA ARG A 294 -14.32 -20.41 5.67
C ARG A 294 -14.36 -19.24 6.68
N PRO A 295 -14.31 -19.49 8.00
CA PRO A 295 -14.26 -18.41 8.97
C PRO A 295 -13.03 -17.51 8.74
N ARG A 296 -13.23 -16.19 8.72
CA ARG A 296 -12.12 -15.23 8.67
C ARG A 296 -11.50 -15.15 10.08
N PRO A 297 -10.19 -15.42 10.24
CA PRO A 297 -9.52 -15.25 11.52
C PRO A 297 -9.52 -13.77 11.94
N GLU A 298 -9.42 -13.55 13.25
CA GLU A 298 -9.13 -12.22 13.78
C GLU A 298 -7.64 -11.96 13.59
N LEU A 299 -7.31 -10.94 12.79
CA LEU A 299 -5.94 -10.49 12.58
C LEU A 299 -5.60 -9.46 13.65
N ALA A 300 -4.47 -9.65 14.32
CA ALA A 300 -4.00 -8.76 15.36
C ALA A 300 -2.52 -8.42 15.14
N ALA A 301 -2.22 -7.13 15.18
CA ALA A 301 -0.85 -6.64 15.16
C ALA A 301 -0.16 -6.91 16.51
N GLY A 302 1.17 -7.00 16.48
CA GLY A 302 1.99 -7.18 17.67
C GLY A 302 1.95 -5.97 18.60
N SER A 303 2.15 -6.21 19.90
CA SER A 303 2.32 -5.16 20.92
C SER A 303 3.76 -5.10 21.41
N PHE A 304 4.30 -3.89 21.56
CA PHE A 304 5.66 -3.67 22.04
C PHE A 304 5.64 -3.26 23.51
N SER A 305 6.26 -4.05 24.38
CA SER A 305 6.35 -3.77 25.82
C SER A 305 7.68 -3.14 26.24
N GLU A 306 8.71 -3.26 25.41
CA GLU A 306 10.06 -2.74 25.65
C GLU A 306 10.60 -2.06 24.39
N PRO A 307 11.45 -1.02 24.51
CA PRO A 307 12.12 -0.42 23.36
C PRO A 307 13.04 -1.43 22.68
N GLY A 308 12.91 -1.55 21.35
CA GLY A 308 13.84 -2.28 20.49
C GLY A 308 14.66 -1.33 19.62
N PHE A 309 15.70 -1.86 18.98
CA PHE A 309 16.39 -1.17 17.90
C PHE A 309 16.92 -2.19 16.89
N VAL A 310 16.99 -1.76 15.63
CA VAL A 310 17.65 -2.48 14.54
C VAL A 310 18.66 -1.53 13.90
N VAL A 311 19.80 -2.06 13.48
CA VAL A 311 20.81 -1.29 12.73
C VAL A 311 20.93 -1.91 11.35
N LEU A 312 20.42 -1.19 10.36
CA LEU A 312 20.45 -1.62 8.97
C LEU A 312 21.67 -1.02 8.28
N THR A 313 22.46 -1.88 7.65
CA THR A 313 23.63 -1.45 6.86
C THR A 313 23.49 -2.01 5.47
N ASP A 314 23.38 -1.12 4.49
CA ASP A 314 23.23 -1.50 3.08
C ASP A 314 24.20 -0.68 2.22
N PRO A 315 25.04 -1.33 1.40
CA PRO A 315 26.02 -0.63 0.56
C PRO A 315 25.37 0.25 -0.53
N GLU A 316 24.09 0.02 -0.85
CA GLU A 316 23.31 0.81 -1.82
C GLU A 316 22.48 1.91 -1.14
N SER A 317 22.55 2.03 0.19
CA SER A 317 21.86 3.10 0.91
C SER A 317 22.38 4.47 0.47
N PRO A 318 21.50 5.39 0.01
CA PRO A 318 21.94 6.69 -0.49
C PRO A 318 22.38 7.63 0.63
N ASN A 319 21.85 7.47 1.84
CA ASN A 319 22.11 8.34 2.99
C ASN A 319 22.04 7.53 4.29
N ALA A 320 22.81 7.95 5.31
CA ALA A 320 22.56 7.51 6.67
C ALA A 320 21.35 8.26 7.24
N PHE A 321 20.52 7.57 8.00
CA PHE A 321 19.42 8.19 8.75
C PHE A 321 19.13 7.39 10.01
N VAL A 322 18.46 8.04 10.95
CA VAL A 322 17.93 7.42 12.17
C VAL A 322 16.43 7.61 12.17
N GLU A 323 15.73 6.54 12.54
CA GLU A 323 14.29 6.56 12.68
C GLU A 323 13.86 6.07 14.05
N LEU A 324 12.91 6.77 14.67
CA LEU A 324 12.25 6.38 15.90
C LEU A 324 10.79 6.08 15.58
N ASN A 325 10.39 4.83 15.78
CA ASN A 325 9.02 4.36 15.57
C ASN A 325 8.32 4.13 16.90
N TYR A 326 7.04 4.52 17.00
CA TYR A 326 6.18 4.26 18.15
C TYR A 326 5.00 3.38 17.73
N PRO A 327 5.13 2.04 17.76
CA PRO A 327 4.04 1.16 17.42
C PRO A 327 2.92 1.26 18.46
N LEU A 328 1.73 1.59 17.99
CA LEU A 328 0.52 1.78 18.79
C LEU A 328 -0.62 0.98 18.14
N PRO A 329 -1.57 0.46 18.94
CA PRO A 329 -2.80 -0.08 18.37
C PRO A 329 -3.51 0.95 17.49
N ALA A 330 -4.16 0.49 16.43
CA ALA A 330 -5.09 1.32 15.67
C ALA A 330 -6.20 1.86 16.57
N LEU A 331 -6.69 3.05 16.24
CA LEU A 331 -7.90 3.60 16.86
C LEU A 331 -9.10 3.31 15.97
N ASP A 332 -10.26 3.11 16.59
CA ASP A 332 -11.50 3.12 15.85
C ASP A 332 -11.78 4.54 15.34
N GLN A 333 -11.42 4.83 14.09
CA GLN A 333 -11.55 6.17 13.50
C GLN A 333 -13.00 6.63 13.28
N ARG A 334 -14.00 5.82 13.66
CA ARG A 334 -15.41 6.17 13.50
C ARG A 334 -15.93 7.09 14.59
N THR A 335 -15.19 7.31 15.68
CA THR A 335 -15.63 8.18 16.79
C THR A 335 -14.96 9.54 16.77
N ILE A 336 -15.63 10.55 17.31
CA ILE A 336 -15.06 11.89 17.46
C ILE A 336 -13.92 11.87 18.49
N GLY A 337 -14.03 11.03 19.53
CA GLY A 337 -12.99 10.83 20.53
C GLY A 337 -11.66 10.39 19.90
N SER A 338 -11.68 9.35 19.09
CA SER A 338 -10.50 8.83 18.41
C SER A 338 -9.93 9.80 17.38
N ALA A 339 -10.79 10.49 16.62
CA ALA A 339 -10.37 11.51 15.67
C ALA A 339 -9.63 12.67 16.36
N ARG A 340 -10.10 13.11 17.54
CA ARG A 340 -9.40 14.11 18.36
C ARG A 340 -8.06 13.59 18.88
N GLN A 341 -8.00 12.33 19.31
CA GLN A 341 -6.77 11.70 19.76
C GLN A 341 -5.72 11.62 18.64
N GLU A 342 -6.13 11.22 17.44
CA GLU A 342 -5.25 11.16 16.27
C GLU A 342 -4.75 12.55 15.88
N LEU A 343 -5.65 13.55 15.82
CA LEU A 343 -5.28 14.93 15.53
C LEU A 343 -4.26 15.48 16.54
N ALA A 344 -4.47 15.22 17.83
CA ALA A 344 -3.53 15.68 18.84
C ALA A 344 -2.15 15.00 18.74
N LEU A 345 -2.11 13.74 18.33
CA LEU A 345 -0.87 13.01 18.07
C LEU A 345 -0.12 13.61 16.89
N VAL A 346 -0.80 13.81 15.75
CA VAL A 346 -0.22 14.45 14.56
C VAL A 346 0.34 15.85 14.90
N LEU A 347 -0.44 16.68 15.61
CA LEU A 347 0.01 18.00 16.04
C LEU A 347 1.23 17.94 16.97
N ALA A 348 1.31 16.93 17.84
CA ALA A 348 2.47 16.75 18.72
C ALA A 348 3.74 16.44 17.92
N PHE A 349 3.66 15.53 16.95
CA PHE A 349 4.78 15.23 16.05
C PHE A 349 5.15 16.44 15.19
N ASP A 350 4.18 17.17 14.63
CA ASP A 350 4.44 18.40 13.86
C ASP A 350 5.18 19.45 14.68
N MET A 351 4.79 19.67 15.94
CA MET A 351 5.48 20.58 16.85
C MET A 351 6.92 20.13 17.13
N ILE A 352 7.14 18.83 17.31
CA ILE A 352 8.49 18.27 17.53
C ILE A 352 9.35 18.47 16.28
N VAL A 353 8.86 18.06 15.11
CA VAL A 353 9.55 18.19 13.82
C VAL A 353 9.88 19.64 13.52
N THR A 354 8.93 20.55 13.72
CA THR A 354 9.14 22.00 13.53
C THR A 354 10.28 22.49 14.41
N ARG A 355 10.31 22.10 15.69
CA ARG A 355 11.36 22.49 16.61
C ARG A 355 12.73 21.93 16.20
N LEU A 356 12.79 20.64 15.83
CA LEU A 356 14.02 19.99 15.39
C LEU A 356 14.55 20.65 14.11
N ASP A 357 13.67 21.04 13.18
CA ASP A 357 14.02 21.74 11.94
C ASP A 357 14.55 23.15 12.23
N GLU A 358 13.96 23.88 13.18
CA GLU A 358 14.50 25.17 13.63
C GLU A 358 15.90 25.03 14.26
N ASP A 359 16.12 24.04 15.11
CA ASP A 359 17.42 23.77 15.74
C ASP A 359 18.46 23.35 14.69
N SER A 360 18.07 22.55 13.70
CA SER A 360 18.93 22.20 12.55
C SER A 360 19.31 23.42 11.73
N ARG A 361 18.35 24.31 11.41
CA ARG A 361 18.62 25.56 10.67
C ARG A 361 19.50 26.56 11.41
N ARG A 362 19.50 26.54 12.75
CA ARG A 362 20.43 27.32 13.58
C ARG A 362 21.84 26.75 13.59
N GLY A 363 22.01 25.47 13.21
CA GLY A 363 23.27 24.74 13.30
C GLY A 363 23.55 24.19 14.69
N ASP A 364 22.52 24.00 15.51
CA ASP A 364 22.62 23.53 16.89
C ASP A 364 22.61 21.99 17.01
N THR A 365 22.48 21.28 15.89
CA THR A 365 22.29 19.82 15.82
C THR A 365 23.33 19.14 14.94
N SER A 366 23.52 17.84 15.15
CA SER A 366 24.37 16.97 14.29
C SER A 366 23.59 16.25 13.19
N PHE A 367 22.27 16.48 13.11
CA PHE A 367 21.36 15.90 12.13
C PHE A 367 20.75 17.00 11.25
N PHE A 368 20.21 16.61 10.11
CA PHE A 368 19.52 17.47 9.16
C PHE A 368 18.19 16.85 8.72
N ASN A 369 17.33 17.68 8.12
CA ASN A 369 16.05 17.26 7.54
C ASN A 369 15.17 16.40 8.48
N PRO A 370 14.91 16.84 9.73
CA PRO A 370 14.00 16.10 10.57
C PRO A 370 12.61 16.09 9.94
N SER A 371 11.95 14.94 9.98
CA SER A 371 10.62 14.77 9.42
C SER A 371 9.76 13.88 10.31
N PHE A 372 8.44 14.01 10.14
CA PHE A 372 7.53 12.97 10.57
C PHE A 372 7.82 11.71 9.75
N ALA A 373 7.81 10.57 10.43
CA ALA A 373 7.92 9.26 9.81
C ALA A 373 6.71 8.41 10.22
N ALA A 374 6.32 7.49 9.37
CA ALA A 374 5.31 6.49 9.69
C ALA A 374 5.55 5.26 8.81
N ASN A 375 5.41 4.07 9.39
CA ASN A 375 5.49 2.79 8.67
C ASN A 375 4.22 1.96 8.92
N PRO A 376 3.04 2.43 8.47
CA PRO A 376 1.81 1.66 8.67
C PRO A 376 1.82 0.47 7.71
N PHE A 377 2.09 -0.72 8.23
CA PHE A 377 2.05 -1.96 7.44
C PHE A 377 0.66 -2.60 7.41
N VAL A 378 -0.10 -2.44 8.50
CA VAL A 378 -1.37 -3.15 8.73
C VAL A 378 -2.41 -2.22 9.33
N ASP A 379 -3.68 -2.47 9.03
CA ASP A 379 -4.82 -1.67 9.51
C ASP A 379 -4.91 -1.64 11.04
N GLY A 380 -4.48 -2.73 11.70
CA GLY A 380 -4.51 -2.89 13.16
C GLY A 380 -3.42 -2.14 13.93
N GLN A 381 -2.46 -1.50 13.24
CA GLN A 381 -1.29 -0.88 13.86
C GLN A 381 -1.01 0.50 13.28
N ARG A 382 -0.71 1.46 14.16
CA ARG A 382 -0.13 2.75 13.80
C ARG A 382 1.33 2.76 14.24
N THR A 383 2.18 3.45 13.50
CA THR A 383 3.62 3.53 13.80
C THR A 383 4.12 4.97 13.59
N PRO A 384 3.50 5.99 14.22
CA PRO A 384 4.00 7.35 14.11
C PRO A 384 5.42 7.43 14.63
N GLY A 385 6.22 8.30 14.03
CA GLY A 385 7.65 8.32 14.26
C GLY A 385 8.33 9.62 13.84
N LEU A 386 9.63 9.63 14.03
CA LEU A 386 10.52 10.71 13.65
C LEU A 386 11.69 10.13 12.85
N ALA A 387 12.05 10.78 11.75
CA ALA A 387 13.26 10.47 11.01
C ALA A 387 14.16 11.70 10.91
N ALA A 388 15.47 11.49 10.82
CA ALA A 388 16.45 12.53 10.49
C ALA A 388 17.71 11.92 9.86
N SER A 389 18.39 12.68 9.00
CA SER A 389 19.64 12.27 8.35
C SER A 389 20.89 12.80 9.03
#